data_AF-A0A8T1TL68-F1
#
_entry.id   AF-A0A8T1TL68-F1
#
_cell.length_a   1.000
_cell.length_b   1.000
_cell.length_c   1.000
_cell.angle_alpha   90.00
_cell.angle_beta   90.00
_cell.angle_gamma   90.00
#
_symmetry.space_group_name_H-M   'P 1'
#
loop_
_entity.id
_entity.type
_entity.pdbx_description
1 polymer ?
#
loop_
_entity_poly.entity_id
_entity_poly.type
_entity_poly.pdbx_seq_one_letter_code
_entity_poly.pdbx_strand_id
1 'polypeptide(L)'
;MGRGKKLSDGARDMIIRAYEFFLEDRSGDSEAAGRTREMVVNCIGTSNSTVFRVWRDYQAQEASNSLPMRSEEVDPRATKMKM
;
A
#
# COMPACT_ATOMS: atom_id res chain seq x y z
N MET A 1 -4.47 -5.70 29.24
CA MET A 1 -4.09 -5.84 27.81
C MET A 1 -3.06 -4.78 27.47
N GLY A 2 -1.80 -5.17 27.28
CA GLY A 2 -0.73 -4.21 26.97
C GLY A 2 -0.92 -3.63 25.57
N ARG A 3 -0.89 -2.30 25.43
CA ARG A 3 -0.82 -1.66 24.11
C ARG A 3 0.46 -2.15 23.45
N GLY A 4 0.32 -2.92 22.37
CA GLY A 4 1.48 -3.41 21.61
C GLY A 4 2.38 -2.25 21.22
N LYS A 5 3.69 -2.43 21.33
CA LYS A 5 4.68 -1.44 20.91
C LYS A 5 4.40 -1.04 19.45
N LYS A 6 4.35 0.26 19.18
CA LYS A 6 4.23 0.77 17.80
C LYS A 6 5.43 0.27 17.01
N LEU A 7 5.19 -0.28 15.82
CA LEU A 7 6.24 -0.70 14.91
C LEU A 7 7.09 0.52 14.54
N SER A 8 8.42 0.38 14.49
CA SER A 8 9.31 1.42 13.98
C SER A 8 9.14 1.58 12.47
N ASP A 9 9.36 2.78 11.96
CA ASP A 9 9.21 3.07 10.52
C ASP A 9 10.14 2.20 9.65
N GLY A 10 11.38 1.95 10.10
CA GLY A 10 12.29 1.03 9.40
C GLY A 10 11.80 -0.42 9.36
N ALA A 11 11.07 -0.88 10.38
CA ALA A 11 10.48 -2.21 10.37
C ALA A 11 9.27 -2.29 9.45
N ARG A 12 8.51 -1.19 9.33
CA ARG A 12 7.43 -1.07 8.37
C ARG A 12 7.96 -1.10 6.93
N ASP A 13 9.03 -0.34 6.66
CA ASP A 13 9.68 -0.31 5.34
C ASP A 13 10.23 -1.68 4.94
N MET A 14 10.89 -2.39 5.85
CA MET A 14 11.37 -3.76 5.58
C MET A 14 10.24 -4.73 5.22
N ILE A 15 9.08 -4.65 5.89
CA ILE A 15 7.92 -5.48 5.56
C ILE A 15 7.39 -5.18 4.14
N ILE A 16 7.30 -3.90 3.77
CA ILE A 16 6.81 -3.47 2.46
C ILE A 16 7.75 -3.98 1.36
N ARG A 17 9.05 -3.71 1.48
CA ARG A 17 10.05 -4.17 0.49
C ARG A 17 10.09 -5.68 0.34
N ALA A 18 9.95 -6.42 1.44
CA ALA A 18 9.89 -7.88 1.39
C ALA A 18 8.64 -8.35 0.63
N TYR A 19 7.50 -7.70 0.85
CA TYR A 19 6.28 -8.00 0.12
C TYR A 19 6.41 -7.73 -1.38
N GLU A 20 6.93 -6.56 -1.75
CA GLU A 20 7.16 -6.18 -3.16
C GLU A 20 8.08 -7.17 -3.85
N PHE A 21 9.24 -7.50 -3.25
CA PHE A 21 10.19 -8.47 -3.79
C PHE A 21 9.54 -9.83 -4.10
N PHE A 22 8.75 -10.36 -3.16
CA PHE A 22 8.09 -11.65 -3.34
C PHE A 22 6.84 -11.61 -4.23
N LEU A 23 6.25 -10.43 -4.46
CA LEU A 23 5.15 -10.24 -5.40
C LEU A 23 5.65 -10.06 -6.83
N GLU A 24 6.77 -9.35 -7.02
CA GLU A 24 7.43 -9.19 -8.33
C GLU A 24 7.82 -10.54 -8.92
N ASP A 25 8.38 -11.44 -8.12
CA ASP A 25 8.72 -12.82 -8.53
C ASP A 25 7.48 -13.65 -8.93
N ARG A 26 6.27 -13.18 -8.61
CA ARG A 26 5.01 -13.96 -8.71
C ARG A 26 3.89 -13.24 -9.42
N SER A 27 4.21 -12.24 -10.25
CA SER A 27 3.21 -11.52 -11.02
C SER A 27 2.44 -12.49 -11.95
N GLY A 28 1.21 -12.85 -11.58
CA GLY A 28 0.35 -13.76 -12.35
C GLY A 28 -0.27 -14.91 -11.56
N ASP A 29 0.16 -15.19 -10.33
CA ASP A 29 -0.46 -16.19 -9.46
C ASP A 29 -1.47 -15.53 -8.50
N SER A 30 -2.75 -15.88 -8.62
CA SER A 30 -3.82 -15.35 -7.76
C SER A 30 -3.71 -15.81 -6.30
N GLU A 31 -2.96 -16.88 -6.02
CA GLU A 31 -2.65 -17.35 -4.66
C GLU A 31 -1.35 -16.74 -4.09
N ALA A 32 -0.60 -15.97 -4.90
CA ALA A 32 0.70 -15.41 -4.51
C ALA A 32 0.62 -14.60 -3.22
N ALA A 33 -0.45 -13.82 -3.03
CA ALA A 33 -0.60 -12.92 -1.88
C ALA A 33 -0.60 -13.66 -0.53
N GLY A 34 -1.20 -14.85 -0.47
CA GLY A 34 -1.24 -15.69 0.73
C GLY A 34 0.13 -16.27 1.07
N ARG A 35 0.78 -16.89 0.08
CA ARG A 35 2.11 -17.49 0.23
C ARG A 35 3.19 -16.44 0.49
N THR A 36 3.10 -15.27 -0.13
CA THR A 36 4.02 -14.15 0.09
C THR A 36 3.99 -13.67 1.52
N ARG A 37 2.80 -13.57 2.12
CA ARG A 37 2.65 -13.20 3.52
C ARG A 37 3.40 -14.13 4.47
N GLU A 38 3.29 -15.43 4.26
CA GLU A 38 3.97 -16.44 5.09
C GLU A 38 5.49 -16.33 4.97
N MET A 39 6.00 -16.09 3.76
CA MET A 39 7.42 -15.87 3.56
C MET A 39 7.93 -14.58 4.22
N VAL A 40 7.17 -13.49 4.13
CA VAL A 40 7.52 -12.23 4.84
C VAL A 40 7.54 -12.45 6.35
N VAL A 41 6.59 -13.20 6.90
CA VAL A 41 6.58 -13.59 8.32
C VAL A 41 7.85 -14.35 8.68
N ASN A 42 8.24 -15.35 7.88
CA ASN A 42 9.45 -16.15 8.11
C ASN A 42 10.75 -15.34 7.95
N CYS A 43 10.79 -14.41 7.02
CA CYS A 43 11.96 -13.57 6.74
C CYS A 43 12.18 -12.49 7.81
N ILE A 44 11.12 -11.79 8.20
CA ILE A 44 11.19 -10.67 9.15
C ILE A 44 11.09 -11.14 10.60
N GLY A 45 10.56 -12.34 10.84
CA GLY A 45 10.37 -12.87 12.19
C GLY A 45 9.30 -12.13 13.00
N THR A 46 8.28 -11.57 12.33
CA THR A 46 7.19 -10.81 12.98
C THR A 46 5.84 -11.50 12.80
N SER A 47 4.84 -11.14 13.60
CA SER A 47 3.54 -11.81 13.55
C SER A 47 2.81 -11.61 12.22
N ASN A 48 2.09 -12.64 11.77
CA ASN A 48 1.27 -12.59 10.55
C ASN A 48 0.27 -11.42 10.56
N SER A 49 -0.33 -11.13 11.72
CA SER A 49 -1.25 -10.01 11.91
C SER A 49 -0.59 -8.64 11.70
N THR A 50 0.69 -8.50 12.04
CA THR A 50 1.46 -7.25 11.85
C THR A 50 1.80 -7.06 10.39
N VAL A 51 2.33 -8.12 9.75
CA VAL A 51 2.64 -8.15 8.32
C VAL A 51 1.40 -7.79 7.49
N PHE A 52 0.26 -8.39 7.80
CA PHE A 52 -1.01 -8.09 7.11
C PHE A 52 -1.42 -6.63 7.20
N ARG A 53 -1.38 -6.07 8.42
CA ARG A 53 -1.84 -4.70 8.66
C ARG A 53 -0.96 -3.70 7.93
N VAL A 54 0.36 -3.87 8.01
CA VAL A 54 1.31 -3.00 7.31
C VAL A 54 1.05 -3.02 5.80
N TRP A 55 0.94 -4.22 5.21
CA TRP A 55 0.72 -4.34 3.78
C TRP A 55 -0.61 -3.74 3.33
N ARG A 56 -1.70 -4.03 4.05
CA ARG A 56 -3.03 -3.48 3.73
C ARG A 56 -3.05 -1.96 3.85
N ASP A 57 -2.41 -1.41 4.90
CA ASP A 57 -2.37 0.04 5.11
C ASP A 57 -1.50 0.74 4.04
N TYR A 58 -0.46 0.07 3.53
CA TYR A 58 0.33 0.52 2.38
C TYR A 58 -0.50 0.51 1.08
N GLN A 59 -1.19 -0.60 0.77
CA GLN A 59 -2.06 -0.69 -0.41
C GLN A 59 -3.18 0.35 -0.41
N ALA A 60 -3.75 0.65 0.77
CA ALA A 60 -4.76 1.70 0.89
C ALA A 60 -4.18 3.11 0.60
N GLN A 61 -2.93 3.37 1.01
CA GLN A 61 -2.22 4.62 0.70
C GLN A 61 -1.86 4.72 -0.78
N GLU A 62 -1.34 3.64 -1.36
CA GLU A 62 -1.06 3.53 -2.80
C GLU A 62 -2.33 3.77 -3.63
N ALA A 63 -3.43 3.10 -3.29
CA ALA A 63 -4.72 3.30 -3.95
C ALA A 63 -5.19 4.77 -3.83
N SER A 64 -5.02 5.38 -2.65
CA SER A 64 -5.37 6.79 -2.44
C SER A 64 -4.47 7.75 -3.23
N ASN A 65 -3.18 7.44 -3.37
CA ASN A 65 -2.23 8.23 -4.17
C ASN A 65 -2.44 8.04 -5.68
N SER A 66 -2.98 6.89 -6.09
CA SER A 66 -3.29 6.59 -7.49
C SER A 66 -4.59 7.21 -8.00
N LEU A 67 -5.41 7.81 -7.11
CA LEU A 67 -6.57 8.58 -7.56
C LEU A 67 -6.07 9.84 -8.29
N PRO A 68 -6.45 10.05 -9.56
CA PRO A 68 -6.21 11.33 -10.20
C PRO A 68 -6.94 12.38 -9.37
N MET A 69 -6.19 13.34 -8.83
CA MET A 69 -6.74 14.64 -8.44
C MET A 69 -7.75 15.03 -9.53
N ARG A 70 -9.04 15.05 -9.19
CA ARG A 70 -10.08 15.51 -10.12
C ARG A 70 -9.63 16.89 -10.58
N SER A 71 -9.28 16.99 -11.87
CA SER A 71 -8.99 18.25 -12.55
C SER A 71 -10.05 19.26 -12.15
N GLU A 72 -9.59 20.45 -11.75
CA GLU A 72 -10.45 21.59 -11.48
C GLU A 72 -11.54 21.69 -12.54
N GLU A 73 -12.77 21.75 -12.05
CA GLU A 73 -13.98 22.01 -12.82
C GLU A 73 -13.77 23.32 -13.61
N VAL A 74 -13.48 23.22 -14.91
CA VAL A 74 -13.45 24.40 -15.77
C VAL A 74 -14.91 24.85 -15.94
N ASP A 75 -15.30 25.85 -15.14
CA ASP A 75 -16.59 26.52 -15.24
C ASP A 75 -16.76 27.08 -16.67
N PRO A 76 -17.73 26.58 -17.47
CA PRO A 76 -17.91 27.02 -18.85
C PRO A 76 -18.47 28.45 -18.98
N ARG A 77 -18.69 29.18 -17.87
CA ARG A 77 -19.40 30.47 -17.87
C ARG A 77 -18.47 31.70 -17.97
N ALA A 78 -17.15 31.50 -18.08
CA ALA A 78 -16.18 32.60 -18.17
C ALA A 78 -15.82 33.05 -19.60
N THR A 79 -16.51 32.61 -20.65
CA THR A 79 -16.36 33.22 -21.99
C THR A 79 -17.52 34.16 -22.28
N LYS A 80 -17.46 35.37 -21.72
CA LYS A 80 -18.26 36.51 -22.18
C LYS A 80 -17.31 37.67 -22.50
N MET A 81 -17.47 38.23 -23.71
CA MET A 81 -16.92 39.49 -24.23
C MET A 81 -15.53 39.46 -24.86
N LYS A 82 -15.49 39.32 -26.19
CA LYS A 82 -14.95 40.37 -27.08
C LYS A 82 -15.29 40.10 -28.55
N MET A 83 -16.32 40.76 -29.05
CA MET A 83 -16.40 41.35 -30.40
C MET A 83 -17.13 42.68 -30.25
#